data_AF-A0A7X0T4I0-F1
#
_entry.id   AF-A0A7X0T4I0-F1
#
_cell.length_a   1.000
_cell.length_b   1.000
_cell.length_c   1.000
_cell.angle_alpha   90.00
_cell.angle_beta   90.00
_cell.angle_gamma   90.00
#
_symmetry.space_group_name_H-M   'P 1'
#
loop_
_entity.id
_entity.type
_entity.pdbx_description
1 polymer ?
#
loop_
_entity_poly.entity_id
_entity_poly.type
_entity_poly.pdbx_seq_one_letter_code
_entity_poly.pdbx_strand_id
1 'polypeptide(L)'
;MEQMIQTIVLYGIFAVGFLYLLYFTLRKLENILTSFFYEIGQDKSLEKESLLRRLKRQKVATTQEELKNQQLVIEAEHKEEMFLEEIDQLLAQNREYEKQLHMVQNEQIQTITEIPKMETTPHAPFKPLSSYVNEILQQVFIESEEDEKQLFSESIHEFDALVRAEKIRLALPYKVILRLFDMYNPEQLKLFTSSFQKFNERSSKLAVKQIFQSSYLSPEQKLKVMREDGTLDELDPEFVQFLFYMITHYSYRQTRSLYRNYLEVYNIHFYTGLIYVKVASKESANHFEELWQPAHASYKIEYQVQKELIGGVIINYGRKSIDMSYQELIKRTTEKMEAEVKS
;
A
#
# COMPACT_ATOMS: atom_id res chain seq x y z
N MET A 1 36.59 66.18 -85.95
CA MET A 1 37.08 64.81 -85.73
C MET A 1 37.43 64.53 -84.26
N GLU A 2 38.04 65.47 -83.52
CA GLU A 2 38.43 65.25 -82.11
C GLU A 2 37.26 64.95 -81.15
N GLN A 3 36.13 65.65 -81.27
CA GLN A 3 34.96 65.42 -80.41
C GLN A 3 34.36 64.02 -80.56
N MET A 4 34.40 63.45 -81.77
CA MET A 4 33.89 62.11 -82.08
C MET A 4 34.79 61.02 -81.49
N ILE A 5 36.11 61.22 -81.53
CA ILE A 5 37.08 60.31 -80.90
C ILE A 5 36.92 60.34 -79.38
N GLN A 6 36.74 61.52 -78.78
CA GLN A 6 36.50 61.66 -77.34
C GLN A 6 35.21 60.96 -76.88
N THR A 7 34.13 61.01 -77.67
CA THR A 7 32.88 60.30 -77.33
C THR A 7 33.06 58.79 -77.41
N ILE A 8 33.74 58.28 -78.45
CA ILE A 8 34.02 56.84 -78.59
C ILE A 8 34.86 56.32 -77.42
N VAL A 9 35.89 57.07 -77.00
CA VAL A 9 36.72 56.70 -75.84
C VAL A 9 35.91 56.73 -74.54
N LEU A 10 35.05 57.73 -74.34
CA LEU A 10 34.20 57.84 -73.16
C LEU A 10 33.20 56.67 -73.06
N TYR A 11 32.54 56.33 -74.16
CA TYR A 11 31.65 55.16 -74.22
C TYR A 11 32.39 53.85 -74.04
N GLY A 12 33.63 53.74 -74.55
CA GLY A 12 34.50 52.59 -74.31
C GLY A 12 34.84 52.40 -72.84
N ILE A 13 35.25 53.45 -72.14
CA ILE A 13 35.55 53.41 -70.71
C ILE A 13 34.30 53.07 -69.90
N PHE A 14 33.15 53.67 -70.25
CA PHE A 14 31.88 53.39 -69.56
C PHE A 14 31.44 51.93 -69.77
N ALA A 15 31.54 51.39 -70.98
CA ALA A 15 31.17 50.01 -71.28
C ALA A 15 32.05 49.00 -70.54
N VAL A 16 33.36 49.24 -70.48
CA VAL A 16 34.31 48.38 -69.74
C VAL A 16 34.04 48.46 -68.24
N GLY A 17 33.82 49.67 -67.70
CA GLY A 17 33.47 49.86 -66.30
C GLY A 17 32.15 49.17 -65.92
N PHE A 18 31.13 49.28 -66.79
CA PHE A 18 29.83 48.64 -66.60
C PHE A 18 29.94 47.11 -66.64
N LEU A 19 30.70 46.54 -67.58
CA LEU A 19 30.96 45.10 -67.66
C LEU A 19 31.67 44.58 -66.41
N TYR A 20 32.63 45.33 -65.87
CA TYR A 20 33.34 44.95 -64.66
C TYR A 20 32.42 44.93 -63.43
N LEU A 21 31.53 45.92 -63.34
CA LEU A 21 30.50 46.00 -62.29
C LEU A 21 29.51 44.83 -62.39
N LEU A 22 29.05 44.52 -63.61
CA LEU A 22 28.16 43.39 -63.88
C LEU A 22 28.80 42.07 -63.47
N TYR A 23 30.06 41.84 -63.86
CA TYR A 23 30.81 40.65 -63.48
C TYR A 23 30.95 40.51 -61.96
N PHE A 24 31.23 41.60 -61.25
CA PHE A 24 31.33 41.60 -59.79
C PHE A 24 29.99 41.27 -59.12
N THR A 25 28.89 41.84 -59.61
CA THR A 25 27.55 41.57 -59.07
C THR A 25 27.12 40.11 -59.29
N LEU A 26 27.37 39.55 -60.47
CA LEU A 26 27.08 38.16 -60.79
C LEU A 26 27.85 37.19 -59.88
N ARG A 27 29.14 37.46 -59.66
CA ARG A 27 29.99 36.64 -58.79
C ARG A 27 29.54 36.66 -57.32
N LYS A 28 29.06 37.82 -56.84
CA LYS A 28 28.47 37.89 -55.48
C LYS A 28 27.16 37.11 -55.39
N LEU A 29 26.33 37.16 -56.42
CA LEU A 29 25.05 36.46 -56.47
C LEU A 29 25.25 34.94 -56.49
N GLU A 30 26.24 34.46 -57.26
CA GLU A 30 26.63 33.05 -57.31
C GLU A 30 27.12 32.52 -55.96
N ASN A 31 27.95 33.29 -55.25
CA ASN A 31 28.43 32.92 -53.91
C ASN A 31 27.30 32.83 -52.87
N ILE A 32 26.32 33.75 -52.93
CA ILE A 32 25.17 33.74 -52.03
C ILE A 32 24.28 32.54 -52.33
N LEU A 33 24.03 32.25 -53.61
CA LEU A 33 23.20 31.11 -54.00
C LEU A 33 23.86 29.79 -53.59
N THR A 34 25.17 29.62 -53.82
CA THR A 34 25.89 28.40 -53.42
C THR A 34 25.91 28.19 -51.91
N SER A 35 26.04 29.24 -51.10
CA SER A 35 25.96 29.09 -49.63
C SER A 35 24.57 28.66 -49.16
N PHE A 36 23.50 29.25 -49.72
CA PHE A 36 22.13 28.87 -49.37
C PHE A 36 21.79 27.42 -49.77
N PHE A 37 22.25 26.95 -50.94
CA PHE A 37 22.01 25.56 -51.35
C PHE A 37 22.83 24.55 -50.55
N TYR A 38 24.03 24.93 -50.09
CA TYR A 38 24.86 24.06 -49.26
C TYR A 38 24.27 23.86 -47.86
N GLU A 39 23.79 24.93 -47.20
CA GLU A 39 23.14 24.83 -45.88
C GLU A 39 21.84 24.03 -45.93
N ILE A 40 20.98 24.26 -46.93
CA ILE A 40 19.68 23.56 -47.05
C ILE A 40 19.87 22.06 -47.37
N GLY A 41 20.92 21.70 -48.12
CA GLY A 41 21.24 20.31 -48.45
C GLY A 41 21.78 19.52 -47.25
N GLN A 42 22.56 20.15 -46.39
CA GLN A 42 23.22 19.50 -45.27
C GLN A 42 22.25 19.26 -44.10
N ASP A 43 21.42 20.24 -43.76
CA ASP A 43 20.44 20.14 -42.66
C ASP A 43 19.40 19.04 -42.89
N LYS A 44 18.86 18.92 -44.12
CA LYS A 44 17.86 17.88 -44.43
C LYS A 44 18.42 16.46 -44.42
N SER A 45 19.72 16.28 -44.64
CA SER A 45 20.36 14.97 -44.63
C SER A 45 20.62 14.47 -43.20
N LEU A 46 21.12 15.35 -42.34
CA LEU A 46 21.40 15.08 -40.93
C LEU A 46 20.11 14.80 -40.14
N GLU A 47 19.05 15.57 -40.43
CA GLU A 47 17.75 15.37 -39.78
C GLU A 47 17.14 14.00 -40.13
N LYS A 48 17.18 13.60 -41.41
CA LYS A 48 16.72 12.28 -41.86
C LYS A 48 17.52 11.13 -41.26
N GLU A 49 18.84 11.26 -41.16
CA GLU A 49 19.67 10.22 -40.55
C GLU A 49 19.40 10.09 -39.04
N SER A 50 19.17 11.22 -38.35
CA SER A 50 18.81 11.23 -36.93
C SER A 50 17.45 10.57 -36.67
N LEU A 51 16.45 10.82 -37.54
CA LEU A 51 15.12 10.21 -37.47
C LEU A 51 15.16 8.71 -37.73
N LEU A 52 15.95 8.26 -38.72
CA LEU A 52 16.17 6.83 -38.99
C LEU A 52 16.85 6.11 -37.82
N ARG A 53 17.83 6.74 -37.16
CA ARG A 53 18.47 6.18 -35.95
C ARG A 53 17.49 6.10 -34.78
N ARG A 54 16.62 7.11 -34.59
CA ARG A 54 15.57 7.08 -33.56
C ARG A 54 14.54 5.99 -33.81
N LEU A 55 14.05 5.85 -35.05
CA LEU A 55 13.13 4.78 -35.45
C LEU A 55 13.71 3.38 -35.23
N LYS A 56 14.99 3.16 -35.59
CA LYS A 56 15.66 1.87 -35.33
C LYS A 56 15.74 1.54 -33.84
N ARG A 57 16.07 2.52 -32.99
CA ARG A 57 16.12 2.32 -31.53
C ARG A 57 14.74 2.03 -30.95
N GLN A 58 13.71 2.72 -31.43
CA GLN A 58 12.33 2.51 -30.98
C GLN A 58 11.83 1.13 -31.37
N LYS A 59 12.13 0.65 -32.59
CA LYS A 59 11.74 -0.70 -33.05
C LYS A 59 12.41 -1.83 -32.25
N VAL A 60 13.66 -1.64 -31.80
CA VAL A 60 14.36 -2.60 -30.93
C VAL A 60 13.77 -2.60 -29.51
N ALA A 61 13.41 -1.44 -28.98
CA ALA A 61 12.77 -1.33 -27.68
C ALA A 61 11.40 -2.02 -27.65
N THR A 62 10.57 -1.83 -28.69
CA THR A 62 9.26 -2.47 -28.79
C THR A 62 9.36 -4.00 -28.91
N THR A 63 10.34 -4.52 -29.66
CA THR A 63 10.53 -5.99 -29.76
C THR A 63 11.04 -6.60 -28.46
N GLN A 64 11.84 -5.88 -27.67
CA GLN A 64 12.27 -6.34 -26.34
C GLN A 64 11.13 -6.30 -25.32
N GLU A 65 10.24 -5.31 -25.38
CA GLU A 65 9.04 -5.25 -24.54
C GLU A 65 8.03 -6.33 -24.89
N GLU A 66 7.82 -6.62 -26.18
CA GLU A 66 6.95 -7.74 -26.62
C GLU A 66 7.48 -9.09 -26.12
N LEU A 67 8.79 -9.34 -26.21
CA LEU A 67 9.42 -10.55 -25.67
C LEU A 67 9.31 -10.65 -24.15
N LYS A 68 9.47 -9.55 -23.42
CA LYS A 68 9.27 -9.52 -21.97
C LYS A 68 7.81 -9.76 -21.58
N ASN A 69 6.87 -9.19 -22.30
CA ASN A 69 5.43 -9.42 -22.05
C ASN A 69 5.05 -10.88 -22.32
N GLN A 70 5.59 -11.50 -23.37
CA GLN A 70 5.38 -12.94 -23.62
C GLN A 70 5.95 -13.80 -22.48
N GLN A 71 7.14 -13.47 -21.96
CA GLN A 71 7.72 -14.17 -20.81
C GLN A 71 6.89 -14.00 -19.53
N LEU A 72 6.37 -12.79 -19.28
CA LEU A 72 5.50 -12.53 -18.13
C LEU A 72 4.16 -13.27 -18.20
N VAL A 73 3.60 -13.45 -19.41
CA VAL A 73 2.38 -14.24 -19.60
C VAL A 73 2.65 -15.72 -19.30
N ILE A 74 3.76 -16.28 -19.82
CA ILE A 74 4.15 -17.67 -19.53
C ILE A 74 4.42 -17.88 -18.03
N GLU A 75 5.08 -16.92 -17.37
CA GLU A 75 5.34 -16.99 -15.93
C GLU A 75 4.06 -16.84 -15.10
N ALA A 76 3.08 -16.06 -15.58
CA ALA A 76 1.77 -15.95 -14.95
C ALA A 76 0.95 -17.24 -15.09
N GLU A 77 0.92 -17.84 -16.28
CA GLU A 77 0.27 -19.13 -16.55
C GLU A 77 0.87 -20.24 -15.68
N HIS A 78 2.20 -20.30 -15.57
CA HIS A 78 2.87 -21.30 -14.73
C HIS A 78 2.62 -21.08 -13.22
N LYS A 79 2.52 -19.82 -12.77
CA LYS A 79 2.15 -19.52 -11.38
C LYS A 79 0.69 -19.90 -11.10
N GLU A 80 -0.21 -19.65 -12.04
CA GLU A 80 -1.62 -20.05 -11.92
C GLU A 80 -1.75 -21.58 -11.81
N GLU A 81 -1.00 -22.33 -12.62
CA GLU A 81 -0.93 -23.79 -12.54
C GLU A 81 -0.43 -24.27 -11.16
N MET A 82 0.67 -23.71 -10.64
CA MET A 82 1.16 -24.05 -9.30
C MET A 82 0.17 -23.70 -8.18
N PHE A 83 -0.54 -22.58 -8.29
CA PHE A 83 -1.57 -22.21 -7.32
C PHE A 83 -2.76 -23.17 -7.34
N LEU A 84 -3.17 -23.65 -8.52
CA LEU A 84 -4.22 -24.64 -8.65
C LEU A 84 -3.81 -25.98 -8.04
N GLU A 85 -2.57 -26.42 -8.24
CA GLU A 85 -2.02 -27.62 -7.58
C GLU A 85 -1.99 -27.48 -6.05
N GLU A 86 -1.59 -26.31 -5.53
CA GLU A 86 -1.57 -26.04 -4.09
C GLU A 86 -2.99 -26.04 -3.49
N ILE A 87 -3.96 -25.47 -4.20
CA ILE A 87 -5.39 -25.52 -3.80
C ILE A 87 -5.89 -26.96 -3.76
N ASP A 88 -5.56 -27.79 -4.76
CA ASP A 88 -5.97 -29.19 -4.78
C ASP A 88 -5.31 -30.00 -3.65
N GLN A 89 -4.05 -29.72 -3.30
CA GLN A 89 -3.38 -30.31 -2.14
C GLN A 89 -4.05 -29.91 -0.83
N LEU A 90 -4.39 -28.63 -0.66
CA LEU A 90 -5.09 -28.14 0.53
C LEU A 90 -6.50 -28.73 0.65
N LEU A 91 -7.22 -28.89 -0.46
CA LEU A 91 -8.52 -29.57 -0.49
C LEU A 91 -8.40 -31.06 -0.13
N ALA A 92 -7.35 -31.73 -0.59
CA ALA A 92 -7.08 -33.12 -0.23
C ALA A 92 -6.77 -33.27 1.28
N GLN A 93 -5.94 -32.38 1.83
CA GLN A 93 -5.66 -32.33 3.26
C GLN A 93 -6.91 -32.04 4.08
N ASN A 94 -7.75 -31.10 3.64
CA ASN A 94 -9.00 -30.78 4.33
C ASN A 94 -9.98 -31.96 4.34
N ARG A 95 -10.08 -32.71 3.23
CA ARG A 95 -10.86 -33.96 3.17
C ARG A 95 -10.31 -35.04 4.09
N GLU A 96 -9.00 -35.14 4.28
CA GLU A 96 -8.41 -36.04 5.28
C GLU A 96 -8.74 -35.60 6.71
N TYR A 97 -8.65 -34.30 7.00
CA TYR A 97 -9.04 -33.74 8.29
C TYR A 97 -10.53 -33.98 8.60
N GLU A 98 -11.43 -33.78 7.63
CA GLU A 98 -12.87 -34.08 7.81
C GLU A 98 -13.10 -35.56 8.12
N LYS A 99 -12.37 -36.47 7.46
CA LYS A 99 -12.43 -37.91 7.76
C LYS A 99 -11.93 -38.22 9.18
N GLN A 100 -10.85 -37.59 9.61
CA GLN A 100 -10.33 -37.74 10.97
C GLN A 100 -11.32 -37.22 12.01
N LEU A 101 -11.96 -36.07 11.75
CA LEU A 101 -12.96 -35.47 12.64
C LEU A 101 -14.21 -36.36 12.78
N HIS A 102 -14.66 -36.98 11.67
CA HIS A 102 -15.74 -37.97 11.68
C HIS A 102 -15.37 -39.27 12.39
N MET A 103 -14.10 -39.68 12.39
CA MET A 103 -13.64 -40.83 13.18
C MET A 103 -13.66 -40.50 14.69
N VAL A 104 -13.20 -39.31 15.08
CA VAL A 104 -13.19 -38.85 16.48
C VAL A 104 -14.61 -38.71 17.06
N GLN A 105 -15.59 -38.26 16.27
CA GLN A 105 -16.99 -38.19 16.72
C GLN A 105 -17.63 -39.58 16.97
N ASN A 106 -17.15 -40.63 16.30
CA ASN A 106 -17.69 -41.98 16.48
C ASN A 106 -17.03 -42.75 17.64
N GLU A 107 -15.89 -42.29 18.17
CA GLU A 107 -15.23 -42.89 19.34
C GLU A 107 -15.77 -42.36 20.68
N GLN A 108 -16.61 -41.32 20.68
CA GLN A 108 -17.25 -40.77 21.88
C GLN A 108 -18.70 -41.24 22.12
N ILE A 109 -19.05 -42.48 21.73
CA ILE A 109 -20.27 -43.13 22.23
C ILE A 109 -19.86 -44.08 23.36
N GLN A 110 -19.68 -43.53 24.56
CA GLN A 110 -19.73 -44.31 25.79
C GLN A 110 -20.72 -43.69 26.79
N THR A 111 -21.71 -44.52 27.09
CA THR A 111 -22.60 -44.49 28.28
C THR A 111 -23.67 -43.39 28.32
N ILE A 112 -24.83 -43.72 27.74
CA ILE A 112 -26.12 -43.18 28.19
C ILE A 112 -26.30 -43.63 29.63
N THR A 113 -26.09 -42.70 30.57
CA THR A 113 -26.52 -42.85 31.96
C THR A 113 -28.02 -42.60 31.98
N GLU A 114 -28.77 -43.52 32.59
CA GLU A 114 -30.22 -43.42 32.75
C GLU A 114 -30.60 -42.08 33.37
N ILE A 115 -31.42 -41.32 32.64
CA ILE A 115 -32.02 -40.07 33.09
C ILE A 115 -32.98 -40.42 34.25
N PRO A 116 -32.81 -39.86 35.45
CA PRO A 116 -33.84 -40.01 36.47
C PRO A 116 -35.08 -39.26 36.00
N LYS A 117 -36.22 -39.95 35.92
CA LYS A 117 -37.53 -39.32 35.71
C LYS A 117 -37.78 -38.34 36.85
N MET A 118 -37.48 -37.06 36.63
CA MET A 118 -38.00 -35.99 37.47
C MET A 118 -39.49 -35.84 37.18
N GLU A 119 -40.28 -36.07 38.21
CA GLU A 119 -41.68 -35.67 38.25
C GLU A 119 -41.76 -34.16 37.96
N THR A 120 -42.61 -33.80 37.00
CA THR A 120 -42.92 -32.42 36.66
C THR A 120 -43.56 -31.74 37.87
N THR A 121 -42.78 -30.95 38.61
CA THR A 121 -43.32 -29.98 39.57
C THR A 121 -44.04 -28.85 38.84
N PRO A 122 -45.15 -28.34 39.39
CA PRO A 122 -46.03 -27.39 38.73
C PRO A 122 -45.32 -26.05 38.50
N HIS A 123 -45.64 -25.40 37.37
CA HIS A 123 -45.16 -24.09 36.94
C HIS A 123 -44.69 -23.19 38.08
N ALA A 124 -43.37 -22.96 38.15
CA ALA A 124 -42.82 -21.88 38.95
C ALA A 124 -43.40 -20.56 38.43
N PRO A 125 -43.79 -19.63 39.32
CA PRO A 125 -44.32 -18.33 38.91
C PRO A 125 -43.26 -17.60 38.07
N PHE A 126 -43.71 -16.92 37.02
CA PHE A 126 -42.88 -16.08 36.14
C PHE A 126 -41.99 -15.16 37.00
N LYS A 127 -40.73 -15.54 37.17
CA LYS A 127 -39.71 -14.70 37.79
C LYS A 127 -39.36 -13.60 36.78
N PRO A 128 -39.37 -12.30 37.15
CA PRO A 128 -38.95 -11.25 36.23
C PRO A 128 -37.49 -11.45 35.82
N LEU A 129 -37.13 -11.15 34.57
CA LEU A 129 -35.79 -11.35 33.98
C LEU A 129 -34.65 -10.79 34.85
N SER A 130 -34.91 -9.73 35.62
CA SER A 130 -33.96 -9.14 36.56
C SER A 130 -33.46 -10.11 37.65
N SER A 131 -34.24 -11.12 37.99
CA SER A 131 -33.84 -12.15 38.95
C SER A 131 -32.89 -13.20 38.35
N TYR A 132 -33.00 -13.50 37.06
CA TYR A 132 -32.04 -14.35 36.34
C TYR A 132 -30.69 -13.65 36.18
N VAL A 133 -30.69 -12.33 35.92
CA VAL A 133 -29.44 -11.54 35.87
C VAL A 133 -28.69 -11.60 37.20
N ASN A 134 -29.39 -11.49 38.32
CA ASN A 134 -28.77 -11.58 39.65
C ASN A 134 -28.29 -13.01 40.00
N GLU A 135 -29.02 -14.06 39.61
CA GLU A 135 -28.59 -15.45 39.79
C GLU A 135 -27.37 -15.80 38.91
N ILE A 136 -27.33 -15.33 37.66
CA ILE A 136 -26.18 -15.48 36.76
C ILE A 136 -24.98 -14.70 37.29
N LEU A 137 -25.16 -13.45 37.73
CA LEU A 137 -24.08 -12.68 38.37
C LEU A 137 -23.52 -13.42 39.59
N GLN A 138 -24.37 -14.01 40.44
CA GLN A 138 -23.93 -14.78 41.61
C GLN A 138 -23.23 -16.11 41.25
N GLN A 139 -23.60 -16.78 40.15
CA GLN A 139 -22.89 -17.96 39.65
C GLN A 139 -21.54 -17.61 39.00
N VAL A 140 -21.47 -16.51 38.25
CA VAL A 140 -20.24 -15.96 37.66
C VAL A 140 -19.24 -15.51 38.72
N PHE A 141 -19.70 -15.05 39.90
CA PHE A 141 -18.83 -14.76 41.05
C PHE A 141 -18.09 -15.99 41.62
N ILE A 142 -18.44 -17.21 41.19
CA ILE A 142 -17.85 -18.49 41.66
C ILE A 142 -16.92 -19.09 40.58
N GLU A 143 -16.81 -18.48 39.40
CA GLU A 143 -16.03 -19.00 38.27
C GLU A 143 -14.51 -19.03 38.53
N SER A 144 -13.89 -20.06 37.95
CA SER A 144 -12.52 -20.50 38.16
C SER A 144 -11.51 -19.49 37.59
N GLU A 145 -10.28 -19.44 38.12
CA GLU A 145 -9.16 -18.73 37.46
C GLU A 145 -8.99 -19.14 35.97
N GLU A 146 -9.47 -20.32 35.60
CA GLU A 146 -9.46 -20.83 34.22
C GLU A 146 -10.46 -20.10 33.30
N ASP A 147 -11.62 -19.69 33.82
CA ASP A 147 -12.63 -18.97 33.02
C ASP A 147 -12.15 -17.54 32.72
N GLU A 148 -11.48 -16.89 33.69
CA GLU A 148 -10.87 -15.56 33.51
C GLU A 148 -9.70 -15.59 32.49
N LYS A 149 -8.90 -16.67 32.48
CA LYS A 149 -7.86 -16.90 31.44
C LYS A 149 -8.45 -16.93 30.05
N GLN A 150 -9.56 -17.63 29.89
CA GLN A 150 -10.21 -17.78 28.59
C GLN A 150 -10.69 -16.41 28.09
N LEU A 151 -11.34 -15.61 28.95
CA LEU A 151 -11.77 -14.25 28.61
C LEU A 151 -10.61 -13.35 28.21
N PHE A 152 -9.47 -13.45 28.90
CA PHE A 152 -8.27 -12.69 28.52
C PHE A 152 -7.74 -13.12 27.16
N SER A 153 -7.61 -14.42 26.91
CA SER A 153 -7.17 -14.93 25.61
C SER A 153 -8.11 -14.51 24.47
N GLU A 154 -9.42 -14.58 24.68
CA GLU A 154 -10.42 -14.15 23.70
C GLU A 154 -10.33 -12.64 23.42
N SER A 155 -10.13 -11.83 24.46
CA SER A 155 -9.97 -10.37 24.29
C SER A 155 -8.70 -10.00 23.50
N ILE A 156 -7.60 -10.74 23.68
CA ILE A 156 -6.36 -10.58 22.91
C ILE A 156 -6.60 -11.00 21.45
N HIS A 157 -7.32 -12.10 21.23
CA HIS A 157 -7.65 -12.53 19.88
C HIS A 157 -8.54 -11.52 19.14
N GLU A 158 -9.57 -10.97 19.80
CA GLU A 158 -10.38 -9.89 19.23
C GLU A 158 -9.56 -8.62 18.95
N PHE A 159 -8.59 -8.32 19.81
CA PHE A 159 -7.65 -7.22 19.61
C PHE A 159 -6.83 -7.41 18.34
N ASP A 160 -6.22 -8.58 18.15
CA ASP A 160 -5.46 -8.91 16.96
C ASP A 160 -6.31 -8.83 15.68
N ALA A 161 -7.53 -9.37 15.74
CA ALA A 161 -8.47 -9.30 14.62
C ALA A 161 -8.83 -7.86 14.26
N LEU A 162 -9.07 -7.01 15.27
CA LEU A 162 -9.38 -5.59 15.11
C LEU A 162 -8.19 -4.83 14.50
N VAL A 163 -6.99 -5.04 15.01
CA VAL A 163 -5.74 -4.43 14.50
C VAL A 163 -5.51 -4.84 13.05
N ARG A 164 -5.67 -6.13 12.73
CA ARG A 164 -5.54 -6.65 11.37
C ARG A 164 -6.57 -6.04 10.43
N ALA A 165 -7.84 -5.99 10.84
CA ALA A 165 -8.91 -5.40 10.05
C ALA A 165 -8.65 -3.91 9.78
N GLU A 166 -8.12 -3.18 10.76
CA GLU A 166 -7.79 -1.77 10.60
C GLU A 166 -6.59 -1.54 9.66
N LYS A 167 -5.54 -2.35 9.80
CA LYS A 167 -4.39 -2.37 8.88
C LYS A 167 -4.87 -2.55 7.44
N ILE A 168 -5.74 -3.54 7.20
CA ILE A 168 -6.32 -3.81 5.88
C ILE A 168 -7.16 -2.63 5.41
N ARG A 169 -8.09 -2.12 6.24
CA ARG A 169 -9.00 -1.02 5.88
C ARG A 169 -8.24 0.22 5.40
N LEU A 170 -7.16 0.59 6.09
CA LEU A 170 -6.36 1.77 5.75
C LEU A 170 -5.49 1.55 4.51
N ALA A 171 -5.06 0.31 4.28
CA ALA A 171 -4.31 -0.06 3.10
C ALA A 171 -5.18 -0.28 1.85
N LEU A 172 -6.48 -0.59 1.98
CA LEU A 172 -7.38 -0.91 0.85
C LEU A 172 -7.33 0.10 -0.33
N PRO A 173 -7.28 1.43 -0.10
CA PRO A 173 -7.15 2.39 -1.20
C PRO A 173 -5.88 2.20 -2.04
N TYR A 174 -4.83 1.61 -1.46
CA TYR A 174 -3.53 1.39 -2.07
C TYR A 174 -2.98 0.00 -1.69
N LYS A 175 -3.45 -1.04 -2.39
CA LYS A 175 -3.04 -2.45 -2.14
C LYS A 175 -1.52 -2.66 -2.08
N VAL A 176 -0.74 -1.80 -2.75
CA VAL A 176 0.73 -1.84 -2.69
C VAL A 176 1.27 -1.66 -1.27
N ILE A 177 0.55 -0.97 -0.39
CA ILE A 177 0.95 -0.82 1.02
C ILE A 177 1.04 -2.19 1.69
N LEU A 178 0.03 -3.06 1.56
CA LEU A 178 0.08 -4.40 2.17
C LEU A 178 1.31 -5.18 1.67
N ARG A 179 1.55 -5.17 0.36
CA ARG A 179 2.72 -5.85 -0.25
C ARG A 179 4.04 -5.35 0.32
N LEU A 180 4.20 -4.04 0.57
CA LEU A 180 5.42 -3.51 1.17
C LEU A 180 5.66 -4.09 2.57
N PHE A 181 4.60 -4.27 3.37
CA PHE A 181 4.70 -4.87 4.71
C PHE A 181 4.89 -6.38 4.68
N ASP A 182 4.51 -7.06 3.59
CA ASP A 182 4.75 -8.50 3.41
C ASP A 182 6.17 -8.77 2.89
N MET A 183 6.74 -7.86 2.08
CA MET A 183 8.07 -8.02 1.47
C MET A 183 9.23 -7.62 2.40
N TYR A 184 9.04 -6.59 3.22
CA TYR A 184 10.11 -6.00 4.02
C TYR A 184 10.09 -6.45 5.47
N ASN A 185 11.27 -6.72 6.01
CA ASN A 185 11.43 -6.94 7.44
C ASN A 185 11.32 -5.61 8.24
N PRO A 186 11.24 -5.66 9.58
CA PRO A 186 11.08 -4.45 10.40
C PRO A 186 12.14 -3.36 10.20
N GLU A 187 13.41 -3.74 10.01
CA GLU A 187 14.52 -2.80 9.84
C GLU A 187 14.46 -2.11 8.48
N GLN A 188 14.17 -2.87 7.42
CA GLN A 188 13.94 -2.36 6.07
C GLN A 188 12.74 -1.41 6.04
N LEU A 189 11.63 -1.77 6.69
CA LEU A 189 10.45 -0.91 6.81
C LEU A 189 10.78 0.42 7.51
N LYS A 190 11.67 0.42 8.50
CA LYS A 190 12.11 1.64 9.20
C LYS A 190 12.94 2.54 8.27
N LEU A 191 13.87 1.98 7.50
CA LEU A 191 14.66 2.73 6.52
C LEU A 191 13.78 3.29 5.38
N PHE A 192 12.87 2.47 4.87
CA PHE A 192 11.89 2.84 3.87
C PHE A 192 11.00 3.98 4.37
N THR A 193 10.47 3.86 5.59
CA THR A 193 9.60 4.88 6.21
C THR A 193 10.33 6.22 6.35
N SER A 194 11.57 6.19 6.83
CA SER A 194 12.42 7.39 6.95
C SER A 194 12.61 8.07 5.59
N SER A 195 12.89 7.29 4.55
CA SER A 195 13.03 7.79 3.18
C SER A 195 11.73 8.35 2.63
N PHE A 196 10.60 7.68 2.89
CA PHE A 196 9.29 8.16 2.45
C PHE A 196 8.90 9.46 3.15
N GLN A 197 9.18 9.58 4.44
CA GLN A 197 8.97 10.82 5.20
C GLN A 197 9.82 11.96 4.65
N LYS A 198 11.14 11.77 4.51
CA LYS A 198 12.05 12.76 3.90
C LYS A 198 11.57 13.18 2.52
N PHE A 199 11.20 12.22 1.67
CA PHE A 199 10.68 12.52 0.34
C PHE A 199 9.37 13.30 0.39
N ASN A 200 8.40 12.90 1.22
CA ASN A 200 7.13 13.60 1.32
C ASN A 200 7.29 15.05 1.80
N GLU A 201 8.20 15.31 2.75
CA GLU A 201 8.59 16.66 3.17
C GLU A 201 9.16 17.47 1.99
N ARG A 202 10.15 16.90 1.27
CA ARG A 202 10.78 17.55 0.11
C ARG A 202 9.80 17.77 -1.05
N SER A 203 8.88 16.84 -1.28
CA SER A 203 7.88 16.87 -2.36
C SER A 203 6.88 18.02 -2.22
N SER A 204 6.76 18.58 -1.00
CA SER A 204 5.91 19.75 -0.75
C SER A 204 6.46 21.03 -1.39
N LYS A 205 7.74 21.04 -1.79
CA LYS A 205 8.34 22.16 -2.54
C LYS A 205 7.73 22.28 -3.93
N LEU A 206 7.50 23.52 -4.38
CA LEU A 206 6.86 23.80 -5.67
C LEU A 206 7.62 23.17 -6.85
N ALA A 207 8.95 23.21 -6.83
CA ALA A 207 9.80 22.63 -7.87
C ALA A 207 9.55 21.13 -8.06
N VAL A 208 9.55 20.36 -6.96
CA VAL A 208 9.32 18.90 -7.00
C VAL A 208 7.90 18.58 -7.45
N LYS A 209 6.91 19.36 -6.99
CA LYS A 209 5.52 19.25 -7.45
C LYS A 209 5.40 19.48 -8.96
N GLN A 210 6.07 20.49 -9.51
CA GLN A 210 6.07 20.78 -10.94
C GLN A 210 6.72 19.64 -11.75
N ILE A 211 7.83 19.08 -11.26
CA ILE A 211 8.46 17.91 -11.90
C ILE A 211 7.49 16.72 -11.92
N PHE A 212 6.85 16.43 -10.78
CA PHE A 212 5.89 15.33 -10.67
C PHE A 212 4.70 15.50 -11.63
N GLN A 213 4.16 16.71 -11.73
CA GLN A 213 2.99 17.04 -12.55
C GLN A 213 3.31 17.28 -14.03
N SER A 214 4.58 17.37 -14.41
CA SER A 214 4.99 17.59 -15.80
C SER A 214 4.55 16.42 -16.69
N SER A 215 3.84 16.73 -17.77
CA SER A 215 3.49 15.77 -18.82
C SER A 215 4.59 15.60 -19.87
N TYR A 216 5.56 16.52 -19.92
CA TYR A 216 6.67 16.50 -20.88
C TYR A 216 7.83 15.60 -20.47
N LEU A 217 7.85 15.17 -19.20
CA LEU A 217 8.91 14.32 -18.66
C LEU A 217 8.39 12.89 -18.51
N SER A 218 9.13 11.91 -19.04
CA SER A 218 8.90 10.50 -18.72
C SER A 218 9.18 10.24 -17.23
N PRO A 219 8.65 9.16 -16.63
CA PRO A 219 8.93 8.79 -15.25
C PRO A 219 10.44 8.71 -14.92
N GLU A 220 11.26 8.18 -15.83
CA GLU A 220 12.72 8.11 -15.69
C GLU A 220 13.35 9.51 -15.71
N GLN A 221 12.87 10.39 -16.60
CA GLN A 221 13.33 11.77 -16.68
C GLN A 221 12.96 12.56 -15.41
N LYS A 222 11.77 12.32 -14.84
CA LYS A 222 11.36 12.93 -13.57
C LYS A 222 12.31 12.55 -12.44
N LEU A 223 12.65 11.27 -12.31
CA LEU A 223 13.63 10.82 -11.32
C LEU A 223 15.02 11.39 -11.56
N LYS A 224 15.45 11.49 -12.82
CA LYS A 224 16.74 12.09 -13.16
C LYS A 224 16.79 13.55 -12.72
N VAL A 225 15.77 14.35 -13.02
CA VAL A 225 15.71 15.76 -12.60
C VAL A 225 15.65 15.87 -11.06
N MET A 226 14.87 15.03 -10.38
CA MET A 226 14.83 14.98 -8.90
C MET A 226 16.16 14.51 -8.27
N ARG A 227 17.00 13.79 -9.02
CA ARG A 227 18.35 13.45 -8.57
C ARG A 227 19.30 14.62 -8.75
N GLU A 228 19.21 15.30 -9.89
CA GLU A 228 20.05 16.48 -10.18
C GLU A 228 19.75 17.67 -9.25
N ASP A 229 18.51 17.81 -8.77
CA ASP A 229 18.12 18.86 -7.81
C ASP A 229 18.34 18.49 -6.33
N GLY A 230 18.88 17.29 -6.05
CA GLY A 230 19.16 16.78 -4.71
C GLY A 230 17.93 16.27 -3.93
N THR A 231 16.75 16.21 -4.56
CA THR A 231 15.53 15.70 -3.90
C THR A 231 15.68 14.24 -3.47
N LEU A 232 16.46 13.45 -4.22
CA LEU A 232 16.68 12.02 -3.95
C LEU A 232 17.90 11.71 -3.05
N ASP A 233 18.58 12.72 -2.53
CA ASP A 233 19.79 12.52 -1.71
C ASP A 233 19.47 11.86 -0.37
N GLU A 234 20.31 10.91 0.07
CA GLU A 234 20.13 10.15 1.32
C GLU A 234 18.82 9.36 1.43
N LEU A 235 18.18 9.06 0.30
CA LEU A 235 17.02 8.16 0.25
C LEU A 235 17.50 6.74 0.01
N ASP A 236 16.80 5.80 0.65
CA ASP A 236 17.01 4.37 0.46
C ASP A 236 16.81 3.97 -1.02
N PRO A 237 17.69 3.13 -1.62
CA PRO A 237 17.57 2.72 -3.01
C PRO A 237 16.26 1.99 -3.34
N GLU A 238 15.73 1.20 -2.42
CA GLU A 238 14.46 0.49 -2.61
C GLU A 238 13.29 1.48 -2.59
N PHE A 239 13.35 2.49 -1.72
CA PHE A 239 12.41 3.60 -1.76
C PHE A 239 12.46 4.35 -3.11
N VAL A 240 13.65 4.56 -3.69
CA VAL A 240 13.76 5.21 -5.02
C VAL A 240 13.12 4.36 -6.12
N GLN A 241 13.22 3.03 -6.05
CA GLN A 241 12.50 2.13 -6.95
C GLN A 241 10.99 2.21 -6.74
N PHE A 242 10.54 2.28 -5.48
CA PHE A 242 9.13 2.50 -5.17
C PHE A 242 8.63 3.87 -5.64
N LEU A 243 9.47 4.91 -5.59
CA LEU A 243 9.16 6.23 -6.11
C LEU A 243 8.95 6.19 -7.62
N PHE A 244 9.75 5.41 -8.36
CA PHE A 244 9.49 5.16 -9.78
C PHE A 244 8.08 4.63 -9.97
N TYR A 245 7.73 3.53 -9.28
CA TYR A 245 6.39 2.95 -9.31
C TYR A 245 5.29 3.98 -8.97
N MET A 246 5.50 4.82 -7.95
CA MET A 246 4.54 5.85 -7.58
C MET A 246 4.33 6.89 -8.68
N ILE A 247 5.40 7.31 -9.36
CA ILE A 247 5.33 8.30 -10.45
C ILE A 247 4.57 7.73 -11.67
N THR A 248 4.69 6.42 -11.93
CA THR A 248 4.02 5.76 -13.05
C THR A 248 2.54 5.52 -12.81
N HIS A 249 2.16 5.19 -11.57
CA HIS A 249 0.81 4.69 -11.26
C HIS A 249 -0.08 5.69 -10.51
N TYR A 250 0.48 6.73 -9.90
CA TYR A 250 -0.27 7.65 -9.06
C TYR A 250 -0.02 9.11 -9.44
N SER A 251 -1.08 9.91 -9.41
CA SER A 251 -0.98 11.37 -9.46
C SER A 251 -0.32 11.90 -8.18
N TYR A 252 0.24 13.12 -8.23
CA TYR A 252 0.84 13.78 -7.07
C TYR A 252 -0.09 13.80 -5.83
N ARG A 253 -1.40 14.03 -6.05
CA ARG A 253 -2.39 14.01 -4.97
C ARG A 253 -2.55 12.61 -4.37
N GLN A 254 -2.58 11.58 -5.22
CA GLN A 254 -2.67 10.18 -4.78
C GLN A 254 -1.40 9.76 -4.04
N THR A 255 -0.21 10.15 -4.50
CA THR A 255 1.06 9.89 -3.79
C THR A 255 1.05 10.44 -2.37
N ARG A 256 0.54 11.66 -2.19
CA ARG A 256 0.38 12.26 -0.86
C ARG A 256 -0.62 11.52 0.03
N SER A 257 -1.71 11.01 -0.56
CA SER A 257 -2.67 10.19 0.19
C SER A 257 -2.09 8.81 0.52
N LEU A 258 -1.34 8.22 -0.40
CA LEU A 258 -0.63 6.95 -0.21
C LEU A 258 0.34 7.07 0.96
N TYR A 259 1.12 8.15 1.05
CA TYR A 259 1.99 8.41 2.19
C TYR A 259 1.23 8.45 3.53
N ARG A 260 0.08 9.15 3.57
CA ARG A 260 -0.73 9.24 4.80
C ARG A 260 -1.23 7.86 5.22
N ASN A 261 -1.83 7.12 4.30
CA ASN A 261 -2.32 5.76 4.58
C ASN A 261 -1.17 4.82 4.96
N TYR A 262 -0.01 4.95 4.30
CA TYR A 262 1.19 4.18 4.62
C TYR A 262 1.63 4.42 6.06
N LEU A 263 1.71 5.68 6.49
CA LEU A 263 2.07 6.02 7.87
C LEU A 263 1.05 5.51 8.88
N GLU A 264 -0.25 5.59 8.59
CA GLU A 264 -1.26 5.05 9.49
C GLU A 264 -1.11 3.52 9.63
N VAL A 265 -0.89 2.81 8.51
CA VAL A 265 -0.61 1.37 8.51
C VAL A 265 0.69 1.05 9.26
N TYR A 266 1.74 1.85 9.08
CA TYR A 266 3.02 1.71 9.79
C TYR A 266 2.83 1.85 11.31
N ASN A 267 2.09 2.89 11.73
CA ASN A 267 1.82 3.15 13.13
C ASN A 267 0.98 2.05 13.78
N ILE A 268 0.09 1.39 13.03
CA ILE A 268 -0.66 0.24 13.52
C ILE A 268 0.25 -0.99 13.62
N HIS A 269 1.06 -1.24 12.58
CA HIS A 269 1.89 -2.43 12.50
C HIS A 269 2.98 -2.48 13.59
N PHE A 270 3.64 -1.36 13.86
CA PHE A 270 4.65 -1.24 14.91
C PHE A 270 4.10 -0.69 16.23
N TYR A 271 2.79 -0.43 16.27
CA TYR A 271 2.05 0.17 17.37
C TYR A 271 2.82 1.25 18.16
N THR A 272 2.67 2.51 17.72
CA THR A 272 3.29 3.65 18.39
C THR A 272 2.41 4.32 19.47
N GLY A 273 1.21 3.80 19.71
CA GLY A 273 0.22 4.34 20.65
C GLY A 273 0.36 3.84 22.09
N LEU A 274 -0.63 4.19 22.94
CA LEU A 274 -0.80 3.67 24.30
C LEU A 274 -2.13 2.91 24.39
N ILE A 275 -2.08 1.65 24.84
CA ILE A 275 -3.26 0.80 25.10
C ILE A 275 -3.61 0.93 26.56
N TYR A 276 -4.89 1.18 26.86
CA TYR A 276 -5.35 1.13 28.25
C TYR A 276 -6.12 -0.15 28.50
N VAL A 277 -5.63 -0.97 29.42
CA VAL A 277 -6.26 -2.23 29.82
C VAL A 277 -6.90 -2.03 31.19
N LYS A 278 -8.22 -2.18 31.27
CA LYS A 278 -8.97 -2.09 32.52
C LYS A 278 -9.32 -3.48 33.02
N VAL A 279 -9.02 -3.74 34.28
CA VAL A 279 -9.23 -5.03 34.94
C VAL A 279 -9.74 -4.84 36.37
N ALA A 280 -10.35 -5.89 36.95
CA ALA A 280 -10.97 -5.83 38.28
C ALA A 280 -9.95 -5.72 39.43
N SER A 281 -8.77 -6.32 39.28
CA SER A 281 -7.76 -6.41 40.34
C SER A 281 -6.33 -6.27 39.79
N LYS A 282 -5.34 -6.12 40.70
CA LYS A 282 -3.92 -6.16 40.31
C LYS A 282 -3.45 -7.56 39.91
N GLU A 283 -4.05 -8.59 40.47
CA GLU A 283 -3.72 -9.99 40.14
C GLU A 283 -4.16 -10.29 38.70
N SER A 284 -5.38 -9.88 38.34
CA SER A 284 -5.91 -9.93 36.96
C SER A 284 -5.02 -9.12 35.99
N ALA A 285 -4.46 -7.99 36.42
CA ALA A 285 -3.54 -7.19 35.59
C ALA A 285 -2.25 -7.96 35.26
N ASN A 286 -1.62 -8.56 36.28
CA ASN A 286 -0.39 -9.35 36.10
C ASN A 286 -0.66 -10.56 35.21
N HIS A 287 -1.79 -11.23 35.42
CA HIS A 287 -2.19 -12.38 34.64
C HIS A 287 -2.44 -12.04 33.16
N PHE A 288 -3.13 -10.93 32.89
CA PHE A 288 -3.29 -10.44 31.54
C PHE A 288 -1.93 -10.06 30.92
N GLU A 289 -1.02 -9.45 31.70
CA GLU A 289 0.32 -9.11 31.25
C GLU A 289 1.13 -10.35 30.85
N GLU A 290 1.06 -11.44 31.61
CA GLU A 290 1.70 -12.72 31.28
C GLU A 290 1.22 -13.30 29.94
N LEU A 291 -0.07 -13.15 29.63
CA LEU A 291 -0.64 -13.57 28.35
C LEU A 291 -0.29 -12.61 27.19
N TRP A 292 -0.16 -11.31 27.49
CA TRP A 292 0.08 -10.27 26.48
C TRP A 292 1.55 -10.18 26.04
N GLN A 293 2.49 -10.15 26.98
CA GLN A 293 3.91 -9.89 26.73
C GLN A 293 4.55 -10.80 25.66
N PRO A 294 4.30 -12.13 25.62
CA PRO A 294 4.93 -13.02 24.66
C PRO A 294 4.68 -12.64 23.20
N ALA A 295 3.48 -12.17 22.88
CA ALA A 295 3.09 -11.82 21.51
C ALA A 295 3.27 -10.33 21.21
N HIS A 296 3.27 -9.45 22.23
CA HIS A 296 3.07 -8.01 22.05
C HIS A 296 4.04 -7.16 22.88
N ALA A 297 5.25 -7.66 23.16
CA ALA A 297 6.28 -6.97 23.95
C ALA A 297 6.63 -5.54 23.48
N SER A 298 6.43 -5.21 22.20
CA SER A 298 6.70 -3.88 21.66
C SER A 298 5.59 -2.85 21.94
N TYR A 299 4.43 -3.29 22.42
CA TYR A 299 3.27 -2.43 22.63
C TYR A 299 3.34 -1.74 23.99
N LYS A 300 3.05 -0.43 24.03
CA LYS A 300 2.93 0.30 25.29
C LYS A 300 1.54 0.11 25.87
N ILE A 301 1.47 -0.45 27.08
CA ILE A 301 0.23 -0.67 27.81
C ILE A 301 0.27 0.09 29.13
N GLU A 302 -0.88 0.61 29.51
CA GLU A 302 -1.16 1.11 30.86
C GLU A 302 -2.33 0.32 31.45
N TYR A 303 -2.11 -0.26 32.64
CA TYR A 303 -3.13 -1.01 33.37
C TYR A 303 -3.89 -0.09 34.33
N GLN A 304 -5.21 -0.17 34.30
CA GLN A 304 -6.11 0.60 35.16
C GLN A 304 -6.99 -0.37 35.95
N VAL A 305 -6.81 -0.41 37.27
CA VAL A 305 -7.62 -1.27 38.14
C VAL A 305 -8.94 -0.57 38.45
N GLN A 306 -10.04 -1.11 37.96
CA GLN A 306 -11.39 -0.61 38.18
C GLN A 306 -12.15 -1.60 39.07
N LYS A 307 -12.27 -1.28 40.37
CA LYS A 307 -12.92 -2.15 41.37
C LYS A 307 -14.41 -2.41 41.12
N GLU A 308 -15.04 -1.59 40.28
CA GLU A 308 -16.44 -1.73 39.87
C GLU A 308 -16.62 -2.75 38.74
N LEU A 309 -15.53 -3.15 38.08
CA LEU A 309 -15.55 -4.17 37.04
C LEU A 309 -15.80 -5.53 37.69
N ILE A 310 -16.89 -6.18 37.32
CA ILE A 310 -17.19 -7.55 37.74
C ILE A 310 -16.47 -8.48 36.76
N GLY A 311 -15.20 -8.78 37.05
CA GLY A 311 -14.36 -9.70 36.27
C GLY A 311 -14.15 -9.35 34.78
N GLY A 312 -13.29 -10.11 34.10
CA GLY A 312 -12.96 -9.89 32.69
C GLY A 312 -12.07 -8.67 32.44
N VAL A 313 -12.05 -8.19 31.19
CA VAL A 313 -11.12 -7.15 30.75
C VAL A 313 -11.74 -6.21 29.72
N ILE A 314 -11.33 -4.93 29.79
CA ILE A 314 -11.67 -3.93 28.78
C ILE A 314 -10.38 -3.36 28.18
N ILE A 315 -10.17 -3.59 26.89
CA ILE A 315 -9.02 -3.09 26.14
C ILE A 315 -9.45 -1.85 25.34
N ASN A 316 -8.85 -0.70 25.65
CA ASN A 316 -9.06 0.54 24.90
C ASN A 316 -7.91 0.79 23.94
N TYR A 317 -8.24 0.84 22.66
CA TYR A 317 -7.32 1.07 21.55
C TYR A 317 -7.78 2.29 20.75
N GLY A 318 -7.14 3.44 20.98
CA GLY A 318 -7.51 4.70 20.33
C GLY A 318 -8.96 5.11 20.66
N ARG A 319 -9.87 4.99 19.68
CA ARG A 319 -11.32 5.26 19.85
C ARG A 319 -12.16 4.00 19.96
N LYS A 320 -11.56 2.82 19.92
CA LYS A 320 -12.24 1.54 19.97
C LYS A 320 -12.05 0.92 21.35
N SER A 321 -13.03 0.13 21.76
CA SER A 321 -13.02 -0.63 23.00
C SER A 321 -13.41 -2.06 22.70
N ILE A 322 -12.65 -3.01 23.23
CA ILE A 322 -13.01 -4.41 23.29
C ILE A 322 -13.40 -4.66 24.75
N ASP A 323 -14.66 -4.96 24.98
CA ASP A 323 -15.22 -5.18 26.30
C ASP A 323 -15.61 -6.65 26.42
N MET A 324 -14.81 -7.38 27.20
CA MET A 324 -15.03 -8.76 27.62
C MET A 324 -15.30 -8.82 29.12
N SER A 325 -15.90 -7.78 29.69
CA SER A 325 -16.42 -7.83 31.05
C SER A 325 -17.67 -8.70 31.10
N TYR A 326 -17.89 -9.36 32.24
CA TYR A 326 -19.10 -10.17 32.42
C TYR A 326 -20.39 -9.37 32.28
N GLN A 327 -20.35 -8.07 32.60
CA GLN A 327 -21.49 -7.17 32.39
C GLN A 327 -21.89 -7.09 30.91
N GLU A 328 -20.91 -6.94 30.01
CA GLU A 328 -21.17 -6.90 28.57
C GLU A 328 -21.54 -8.29 28.01
N LEU A 329 -20.93 -9.37 28.51
CA LEU A 329 -21.28 -10.74 28.10
C LEU A 329 -22.73 -11.11 28.46
N ILE A 330 -23.16 -10.77 29.68
CA ILE A 330 -24.56 -10.95 30.11
C ILE A 330 -25.47 -10.15 29.19
N LYS A 331 -25.14 -8.88 28.93
CA LYS A 331 -25.92 -8.02 28.05
C LYS A 331 -26.06 -8.61 26.64
N ARG A 332 -24.96 -9.02 25.99
CA ARG A 332 -25.00 -9.65 24.65
C ARG A 332 -25.84 -10.92 24.62
N THR A 333 -25.74 -11.74 25.68
CA THR A 333 -26.51 -12.98 25.80
C THR A 333 -28.01 -12.67 25.94
N THR A 334 -28.37 -11.69 26.76
CA THR A 334 -29.77 -11.26 26.91
C THR A 334 -30.34 -10.67 25.63
N GLU A 335 -29.58 -9.84 24.91
CA GLU A 335 -30.00 -9.27 23.62
C GLU A 335 -30.22 -10.36 22.56
N LYS A 336 -29.36 -11.38 22.52
CA LYS A 336 -29.50 -12.52 21.61
C LYS A 336 -30.75 -13.35 21.91
N MET A 337 -30.98 -13.67 23.18
CA MET A 337 -32.19 -14.38 23.61
C MET A 337 -33.47 -13.60 23.28
N GLU A 338 -33.45 -12.27 23.45
CA GLU A 338 -34.59 -11.42 23.08
C GLU A 338 -34.85 -11.40 21.57
N ALA A 339 -33.79 -11.44 20.76
CA ALA A 339 -33.91 -11.49 19.30
C ALA A 339 -34.50 -12.83 18.82
N GLU A 340 -34.09 -13.94 19.42
CA GLU A 340 -34.59 -15.29 19.11
C GLU A 340 -36.04 -15.51 19.56
N VAL A 341 -36.50 -14.84 20.62
CA VAL A 341 -37.89 -14.91 21.11
C VAL A 341 -38.85 -14.03 20.29
N LYS A 342 -38.34 -13.00 19.60
CA LYS A 342 -39.13 -12.09 18.75
C LYS A 342 -39.21 -12.54 17.28
N SER A 343 -38.33 -13.45 16.84
CA SER A 343 -38.39 -14.11 15.52
C SER A 343 -39.33 -15.30 15.54
#